data_AF-A0A5E8HCT9-F1
#
_entry.id   AF-A0A5E8HCT9-F1
#
_cell.length_a   1.000
_cell.length_b   1.000
_cell.length_c   1.000
_cell.angle_alpha   90.00
_cell.angle_beta   90.00
_cell.angle_gamma   90.00
#
_symmetry.space_group_name_H-M   'P 1'
#
loop_
_entity.id
_entity.type
_entity.pdbx_description
1 polymer ?
#
loop_
_entity_poly.entity_id
_entity_poly.type
_entity_poly.pdbx_seq_one_letter_code
_entity_poly.pdbx_strand_id
1 'polypeptide(L)'
;MNRFFLLSLIFFAISFAFPIVSQENPGHDIRFRVSVNNVPYPTKTNPYYLSHILEVRIFRHLNLDFSPSEMEAVVDFMITHASKDHPNQIYLPGYDKEEELIIGFRYIEKDGDLLFLVVTNFNVEKNKIDTSDFQKQLATICQVKSNRFVYFEDLYSDKKVAEYKEEGKLLSLANLYLMDEDPNNDDLVEPLLDKILKDESKHPLEKFYAFLTKGQLALIQRNFLSAEEIKGKSNLYLNQLKGEDKERAEYVLKLFSKELETMKAFQKTKNQLFQI
;
A
#
# COMPACT_ATOMS: atom_id res chain seq x y z
N MET A 1 36.53 -22.08 -3.98
CA MET A 1 35.58 -23.12 -4.48
C MET A 1 34.38 -23.12 -3.55
N ASN A 2 33.47 -22.15 -3.64
CA ASN A 2 32.42 -21.98 -4.66
C ASN A 2 31.54 -23.22 -4.82
N ARG A 3 30.38 -23.21 -4.13
CA ARG A 3 29.10 -23.77 -4.61
C ARG A 3 27.86 -23.43 -3.78
N PHE A 4 27.94 -22.54 -2.79
CA PHE A 4 26.78 -22.11 -1.99
C PHE A 4 26.36 -20.64 -2.19
N PHE A 5 26.99 -19.92 -3.12
CA PHE A 5 26.75 -18.48 -3.36
C PHE A 5 25.95 -18.19 -4.64
N LEU A 6 25.26 -19.18 -5.22
CA LEU A 6 24.67 -19.07 -6.57
C LEU A 6 23.16 -19.38 -6.64
N LEU A 7 22.42 -19.30 -5.53
CA LEU A 7 20.99 -19.66 -5.50
C LEU A 7 20.04 -18.63 -4.87
N SER A 8 20.51 -17.44 -4.46
CA SER A 8 19.64 -16.35 -4.01
C SER A 8 19.44 -15.23 -5.04
N LEU A 9 19.90 -15.42 -6.28
CA LEU A 9 19.92 -14.38 -7.32
C LEU A 9 19.02 -14.66 -8.54
N ILE A 10 18.14 -15.67 -8.49
CA ILE A 10 17.28 -16.08 -9.62
C ILE A 10 15.79 -16.14 -9.22
N PHE A 11 15.32 -15.22 -8.36
CA PHE A 11 13.87 -15.06 -8.12
C PHE A 11 13.34 -13.65 -8.33
N PHE A 12 14.18 -12.71 -8.78
CA PHE A 12 13.78 -11.32 -9.10
C PHE A 12 13.86 -10.97 -10.59
N ALA A 13 14.13 -11.94 -11.47
CA ALA A 13 14.44 -11.69 -12.89
C ALA A 13 13.28 -11.92 -13.89
N ILE A 14 12.02 -12.05 -13.45
CA ILE A 14 10.88 -12.15 -14.39
C ILE A 14 9.71 -11.31 -13.89
N SER A 15 9.79 -9.99 -14.09
CA SER A 15 8.62 -9.08 -14.13
C SER A 15 8.90 -7.78 -14.91
N PHE A 16 9.93 -7.75 -15.76
CA PHE A 16 10.29 -6.55 -16.54
C PHE A 16 10.21 -6.84 -18.04
N ALA A 17 9.00 -6.87 -18.57
CA ALA A 17 8.75 -6.70 -20.00
C ALA A 17 7.28 -6.34 -20.23
N PHE A 18 6.84 -5.17 -19.75
CA PHE A 18 5.69 -4.51 -20.36
C PHE A 18 6.11 -3.12 -20.82
N PRO A 19 5.90 -2.78 -22.10
CA PRO A 19 6.17 -1.44 -22.59
C PRO A 19 5.22 -0.48 -21.88
N ILE A 20 5.76 0.57 -21.28
CA ILE A 20 5.00 1.71 -20.77
C ILE A 20 4.54 2.51 -21.99
N VAL A 21 3.54 2.00 -22.70
CA VAL A 21 2.65 2.82 -23.51
C VAL A 21 1.52 3.20 -22.58
N SER A 22 1.49 4.47 -22.17
CA SER A 22 0.35 5.09 -21.50
C SER A 22 -0.83 5.09 -22.47
N GLN A 23 -1.53 3.96 -22.61
CA GLN A 23 -2.91 3.98 -23.07
C GLN A 23 -3.70 4.79 -22.03
N GLU A 24 -4.48 5.77 -22.48
CA GLU A 24 -5.50 6.40 -21.65
C GLU A 24 -6.34 5.26 -21.05
N ASN A 25 -6.25 5.08 -19.73
CA ASN A 25 -7.01 4.06 -19.04
C ASN A 25 -8.48 4.50 -19.08
N PRO A 26 -9.38 3.79 -19.78
CA PRO A 26 -10.77 4.22 -19.98
C PRO A 26 -11.62 4.23 -18.69
N GLY A 27 -11.01 4.01 -17.53
CA GLY A 27 -11.70 3.78 -16.26
C GLY A 27 -12.26 2.36 -16.21
N HIS A 28 -12.37 1.82 -15.02
CA HIS A 28 -12.93 0.51 -14.76
C HIS A 28 -14.43 0.66 -14.41
N ASP A 29 -15.25 -0.28 -14.89
CA ASP A 29 -16.63 -0.43 -14.40
C ASP A 29 -16.57 -1.08 -13.01
N ILE A 30 -16.60 -0.28 -11.96
CA ILE A 30 -16.56 -0.75 -10.57
C ILE A 30 -17.98 -0.83 -10.02
N ARG A 31 -18.42 -2.03 -9.62
CA ARG A 31 -19.75 -2.24 -9.03
C ARG A 31 -19.66 -2.70 -7.59
N PHE A 32 -20.46 -2.08 -6.74
CA PHE A 32 -20.48 -2.34 -5.31
C PHE A 32 -21.70 -3.20 -4.93
N ARG A 33 -21.49 -4.26 -4.15
CA ARG A 33 -22.58 -5.09 -3.60
C ARG A 33 -22.46 -5.24 -2.09
N VAL A 34 -23.56 -4.95 -1.42
CA VAL A 34 -23.72 -5.16 0.01
C VAL A 34 -24.44 -6.49 0.22
N SER A 35 -23.95 -7.32 1.14
CA SER A 35 -24.62 -8.56 1.52
C SER A 35 -25.99 -8.27 2.15
N VAL A 36 -26.96 -9.15 1.92
CA VAL A 36 -28.30 -9.02 2.49
C VAL A 36 -28.22 -9.14 4.02
N ASN A 37 -28.94 -8.27 4.73
CA ASN A 37 -28.94 -8.19 6.20
C ASN A 37 -27.57 -7.90 6.84
N ASN A 38 -26.62 -7.35 6.08
CA ASN A 38 -25.31 -7.01 6.63
C ASN A 38 -25.39 -5.72 7.47
N VAL A 39 -24.85 -5.75 8.69
CA VAL A 39 -24.78 -4.57 9.56
C VAL A 39 -23.37 -3.97 9.48
N PRO A 40 -23.21 -2.75 8.92
CA PRO A 40 -21.91 -2.11 8.87
C PRO A 40 -21.31 -1.93 10.28
N TYR A 41 -20.00 -2.11 10.38
CA TYR A 41 -19.22 -1.87 11.58
C TYR A 41 -18.32 -0.64 11.36
N PRO A 42 -18.85 0.58 11.56
CA PRO A 42 -18.13 1.80 11.23
C PRO A 42 -16.87 1.94 12.08
N THR A 43 -15.72 2.00 11.42
CA THR A 43 -14.42 2.22 12.07
C THR A 43 -13.79 3.49 11.55
N LYS A 44 -13.45 4.39 12.48
CA LYS A 44 -12.70 5.61 12.15
C LYS A 44 -11.28 5.24 11.73
N THR A 45 -10.81 5.83 10.63
CA THR A 45 -9.52 5.47 10.04
C THR A 45 -8.88 6.63 9.29
N ASN A 46 -7.56 6.65 9.25
CA ASN A 46 -6.84 7.39 8.22
C ASN A 46 -6.88 6.56 6.92
N PRO A 47 -7.47 7.09 5.82
CA PRO A 47 -7.67 6.31 4.59
C PRO A 47 -6.37 5.99 3.86
N TYR A 48 -5.25 6.66 4.21
CA TYR A 48 -3.93 6.38 3.66
C TYR A 48 -3.58 4.89 3.79
N TYR A 49 -3.68 4.34 5.01
CA TYR A 49 -3.25 2.98 5.32
C TYR A 49 -3.99 1.91 4.50
N LEU A 50 -5.32 2.01 4.41
CA LEU A 50 -6.09 1.04 3.63
C LEU A 50 -5.80 1.18 2.14
N SER A 51 -5.78 2.41 1.61
CA SER A 51 -5.48 2.66 0.19
C SER A 51 -4.09 2.14 -0.20
N HIS A 52 -3.08 2.37 0.65
CA HIS A 52 -1.71 1.89 0.45
C HIS A 52 -1.65 0.35 0.46
N ILE A 53 -2.27 -0.30 1.45
CA ILE A 53 -2.31 -1.77 1.53
C ILE A 53 -3.00 -2.37 0.31
N LEU A 54 -4.14 -1.82 -0.13
CA LEU A 54 -4.86 -2.33 -1.29
C LEU A 54 -4.06 -2.18 -2.58
N GLU A 55 -3.42 -1.02 -2.79
CA GLU A 55 -2.57 -0.78 -3.95
C GLU A 55 -1.41 -1.80 -4.01
N VAL A 56 -0.69 -1.97 -2.90
CA VAL A 56 0.52 -2.80 -2.84
C VAL A 56 0.19 -4.30 -2.84
N ARG A 57 -0.84 -4.71 -2.09
CA ARG A 57 -1.12 -6.13 -1.82
C ARG A 57 -2.18 -6.74 -2.73
N ILE A 58 -3.06 -5.93 -3.31
CA ILE A 58 -4.16 -6.42 -4.15
C ILE A 58 -4.01 -5.90 -5.58
N PHE A 59 -4.15 -4.59 -5.81
CA PHE A 59 -4.34 -4.05 -7.15
C PHE A 59 -3.12 -4.22 -8.05
N ARG A 60 -1.92 -4.00 -7.52
CA ARG A 60 -0.68 -4.23 -8.26
C ARG A 60 -0.53 -5.69 -8.72
N HIS A 61 -0.89 -6.66 -7.87
CA HIS A 61 -0.81 -8.09 -8.22
C HIS A 61 -1.84 -8.48 -9.28
N LEU A 62 -2.92 -7.71 -9.39
CA LEU A 62 -3.99 -7.87 -10.37
C LEU A 62 -3.77 -6.99 -11.61
N ASN A 63 -2.65 -6.26 -11.72
CA ASN A 63 -2.42 -5.27 -12.78
C ASN A 63 -3.55 -4.24 -12.93
N LEU A 64 -4.21 -3.89 -11.82
CA LEU A 64 -5.23 -2.85 -11.76
C LEU A 64 -4.57 -1.51 -11.46
N ASP A 65 -4.73 -0.54 -12.35
CA ASP A 65 -4.26 0.83 -12.16
C ASP A 65 -5.45 1.77 -11.99
N PHE A 66 -6.11 1.68 -10.84
CA PHE A 66 -7.21 2.59 -10.48
C PHE A 66 -6.75 4.04 -10.45
N SER A 67 -7.53 4.94 -11.04
CA SER A 67 -7.38 6.38 -10.85
C SER A 67 -7.59 6.78 -9.39
N PRO A 68 -7.13 7.98 -8.97
CA PRO A 68 -7.36 8.49 -7.62
C PRO A 68 -8.82 8.46 -7.17
N SER A 69 -9.76 8.78 -8.06
CA SER A 69 -11.21 8.77 -7.75
C SER A 69 -11.78 7.35 -7.63
N GLU A 70 -11.29 6.40 -8.43
CA GLU A 70 -11.69 4.99 -8.31
C GLU A 70 -11.17 4.37 -7.01
N MET A 71 -9.90 4.64 -6.67
CA MET A 71 -9.32 4.22 -5.39
C MET A 71 -10.10 4.83 -4.21
N GLU A 72 -10.46 6.11 -4.31
CA GLU A 72 -11.27 6.79 -3.31
C GLU A 72 -12.62 6.09 -3.12
N ALA A 73 -13.38 5.87 -4.20
CA ALA A 73 -14.68 5.21 -4.14
C ALA A 73 -14.60 3.78 -3.59
N VAL A 74 -13.56 3.02 -3.95
CA VAL A 74 -13.33 1.67 -3.43
C VAL A 74 -13.08 1.68 -1.93
N VAL A 75 -12.17 2.55 -1.45
CA VAL A 75 -11.82 2.65 -0.04
C VAL A 75 -12.97 3.21 0.78
N ASP A 76 -13.68 4.22 0.28
CA ASP A 76 -14.89 4.78 0.89
C ASP A 76 -15.98 3.72 1.06
N PHE A 77 -16.24 2.95 0.00
CA PHE A 77 -17.21 1.86 0.05
C PHE A 77 -16.79 0.80 1.08
N MET A 78 -15.51 0.38 1.08
CA MET A 78 -15.00 -0.60 2.02
C MET A 78 -15.16 -0.16 3.46
N ILE A 79 -14.71 1.04 3.82
CA ILE A 79 -14.75 1.55 5.20
C ILE A 79 -16.20 1.77 5.67
N THR A 80 -17.07 2.23 4.78
CA THR A 80 -18.47 2.54 5.13
C THR A 80 -19.30 1.28 5.33
N HIS A 81 -19.03 0.21 4.59
CA HIS A 81 -19.90 -0.97 4.55
C HIS A 81 -19.31 -2.21 5.23
N ALA A 82 -18.00 -2.24 5.52
CA ALA A 82 -17.37 -3.40 6.14
C ALA A 82 -18.12 -3.84 7.40
N SER A 83 -18.28 -5.15 7.55
CA SER A 83 -19.09 -5.78 8.60
C SER A 83 -18.35 -6.98 9.18
N LYS A 84 -18.74 -7.42 10.37
CA LYS A 84 -18.26 -8.66 10.98
C LYS A 84 -19.05 -9.90 10.54
N ASP A 85 -20.28 -9.71 10.07
CA ASP A 85 -21.23 -10.81 9.82
C ASP A 85 -20.97 -11.45 8.46
N HIS A 86 -21.12 -10.66 7.39
CA HIS A 86 -21.04 -11.14 6.02
C HIS A 86 -20.08 -10.28 5.17
N PRO A 87 -19.35 -10.89 4.22
CA PRO A 87 -18.52 -10.14 3.30
C PRO A 87 -19.36 -9.33 2.31
N ASN A 88 -18.97 -8.08 2.11
CA ASN A 88 -19.41 -7.30 0.95
C ASN A 88 -18.43 -7.48 -0.19
N GLN A 89 -18.83 -7.06 -1.39
CA GLN A 89 -18.09 -7.36 -2.60
C GLN A 89 -17.98 -6.14 -3.52
N ILE A 90 -16.83 -6.03 -4.17
CA ILE A 90 -16.58 -5.14 -5.29
C ILE A 90 -16.37 -6.01 -6.53
N TYR A 91 -17.03 -5.67 -7.62
CA TYR A 91 -16.98 -6.39 -8.89
C TYR A 91 -16.35 -5.52 -9.95
N LEU A 92 -15.48 -6.13 -10.75
CA LEU A 92 -14.94 -5.55 -11.96
C LEU A 92 -15.29 -6.48 -13.13
N PRO A 93 -16.36 -6.19 -13.87
CA PRO A 93 -16.72 -6.95 -15.06
C PRO A 93 -15.63 -6.83 -16.14
N GLY A 94 -15.42 -7.91 -16.90
CA GLY A 94 -14.48 -7.91 -18.02
C GLY A 94 -13.01 -7.78 -17.65
N TYR A 95 -12.63 -8.20 -16.43
CA TYR A 95 -11.25 -8.13 -15.94
C TYR A 95 -10.28 -8.97 -16.79
N ASP A 96 -10.63 -10.23 -17.11
CA ASP A 96 -9.88 -11.05 -18.07
C ASP A 96 -10.82 -11.66 -19.11
N LYS A 97 -10.92 -11.01 -20.28
CA LYS A 97 -11.58 -11.53 -21.49
C LYS A 97 -12.94 -12.20 -21.20
N GLU A 98 -13.79 -11.47 -20.46
CA GLU A 98 -15.16 -11.77 -20.02
C GLU A 98 -15.31 -12.32 -18.58
N GLU A 99 -14.22 -12.67 -17.88
CA GLU A 99 -14.31 -13.08 -16.48
C GLU A 99 -14.44 -11.88 -15.53
N GLU A 100 -15.28 -12.02 -14.51
CA GLU A 100 -15.47 -11.00 -13.47
C GLU A 100 -14.47 -11.20 -12.32
N LEU A 101 -13.74 -10.15 -11.98
CA LEU A 101 -13.00 -10.12 -10.73
C LEU A 101 -13.94 -9.73 -9.59
N ILE A 102 -13.92 -10.51 -8.52
CA ILE A 102 -14.68 -10.28 -7.29
C ILE A 102 -13.68 -10.05 -6.17
N ILE A 103 -13.83 -8.93 -5.45
CA ILE A 103 -13.06 -8.58 -4.27
C ILE A 103 -14.01 -8.55 -3.08
N GLY A 104 -13.97 -9.61 -2.27
CA GLY A 104 -14.72 -9.71 -1.03
C GLY A 104 -13.97 -9.08 0.14
N PHE A 105 -14.67 -8.38 1.03
CA PHE A 105 -14.08 -7.79 2.21
C PHE A 105 -14.99 -7.85 3.43
N ARG A 106 -14.39 -8.00 4.62
CA ARG A 106 -15.09 -7.94 5.91
C ARG A 106 -14.12 -7.73 7.07
N TYR A 107 -14.67 -7.38 8.23
CA TYR A 107 -13.98 -7.53 9.49
C TYR A 107 -14.11 -8.96 10.01
N ILE A 108 -13.10 -9.41 10.75
CA ILE A 108 -13.13 -10.60 11.59
C ILE A 108 -12.54 -10.27 12.95
N GLU A 109 -13.02 -10.89 14.01
CA GLU A 109 -12.43 -10.79 15.34
C GLU A 109 -11.67 -12.06 15.68
N LYS A 110 -10.45 -11.91 16.18
CA LYS A 110 -9.65 -13.03 16.64
C LYS A 110 -8.80 -12.60 17.82
N ASP A 111 -8.86 -13.34 18.92
CA ASP A 111 -8.06 -13.10 20.12
C ASP A 111 -8.16 -11.66 20.68
N GLY A 112 -9.32 -11.01 20.49
CA GLY A 112 -9.58 -9.63 20.89
C GLY A 112 -9.17 -8.57 19.87
N ASP A 113 -8.48 -8.96 18.80
CA ASP A 113 -8.09 -8.08 17.71
C ASP A 113 -9.17 -7.97 16.63
N LEU A 114 -9.37 -6.75 16.12
CA LEU A 114 -10.15 -6.50 14.92
C LEU A 114 -9.23 -6.62 13.70
N LEU A 115 -9.54 -7.53 12.79
CA LEU A 115 -8.80 -7.73 11.56
C LEU A 115 -9.70 -7.38 10.37
N PHE A 116 -9.11 -6.81 9.32
CA PHE A 116 -9.77 -6.58 8.04
C PHE A 116 -9.23 -7.55 7.01
N LEU A 117 -10.13 -8.33 6.43
CA LEU A 117 -9.83 -9.37 5.46
C LEU A 117 -10.32 -8.94 4.08
N VAL A 118 -9.44 -9.05 3.08
CA VAL A 118 -9.76 -8.88 1.66
C VAL A 118 -9.36 -10.14 0.92
N VAL A 119 -10.27 -10.71 0.15
CA VAL A 119 -10.05 -11.94 -0.64
C VAL A 119 -10.60 -11.73 -2.04
N THR A 120 -9.88 -12.19 -3.05
CA THR A 120 -10.36 -12.15 -4.44
C THR A 120 -10.62 -13.55 -4.99
N ASN A 121 -11.34 -13.65 -6.10
CA ASN A 121 -11.47 -14.91 -6.85
C ASN A 121 -10.30 -15.17 -7.82
N PHE A 122 -9.22 -14.38 -7.74
CA PHE A 122 -8.02 -14.58 -8.56
C PHE A 122 -7.10 -15.61 -7.93
N ASN A 123 -6.76 -16.65 -8.67
CA ASN A 123 -5.86 -17.70 -8.23
C ASN A 123 -4.41 -17.34 -8.60
N VAL A 124 -3.56 -17.16 -7.59
CA VAL A 124 -2.18 -16.69 -7.77
C VAL A 124 -1.26 -17.69 -8.46
N GLU A 125 -1.52 -18.99 -8.29
CA GLU A 125 -0.70 -20.05 -8.91
C GLU A 125 -1.04 -20.25 -10.38
N LYS A 126 -2.33 -20.13 -10.72
CA LYS A 126 -2.83 -20.26 -12.10
C LYS A 126 -2.81 -18.94 -12.86
N ASN A 127 -2.61 -17.82 -12.17
CA ASN A 127 -2.58 -16.47 -12.70
C ASN A 127 -3.83 -16.13 -13.54
N LYS A 128 -5.02 -16.46 -13.02
CA LYS A 128 -6.33 -16.22 -13.66
C LYS A 128 -7.46 -16.30 -12.63
N ILE A 129 -8.69 -15.95 -13.03
CA ILE A 129 -9.86 -16.20 -12.19
C ILE A 129 -10.09 -17.71 -12.06
N ASP A 130 -10.15 -18.21 -10.82
CA ASP A 130 -10.42 -19.61 -10.54
C ASP A 130 -10.91 -19.79 -9.09
N THR A 131 -12.10 -20.36 -8.94
CA THR A 131 -12.77 -20.59 -7.65
C THR A 131 -12.71 -22.04 -7.18
N SER A 132 -11.95 -22.90 -7.88
CA SER A 132 -11.81 -24.32 -7.52
C SER A 132 -11.00 -24.58 -6.26
N ASP A 133 -10.08 -23.67 -5.90
CA ASP A 133 -9.26 -23.78 -4.69
C ASP A 133 -9.15 -22.43 -3.98
N PHE A 134 -9.88 -22.31 -2.86
CA PHE A 134 -9.91 -21.10 -2.03
C PHE A 134 -8.58 -20.81 -1.33
N GLN A 135 -7.70 -21.79 -1.13
CA GLN A 135 -6.40 -21.56 -0.48
C GLN A 135 -5.39 -20.87 -1.39
N LYS A 136 -5.67 -20.83 -2.70
CA LYS A 136 -4.80 -20.22 -3.73
C LYS A 136 -5.30 -18.86 -4.19
N GLN A 137 -6.33 -18.34 -3.54
CA GLN A 137 -6.87 -17.03 -3.84
C GLN A 137 -5.95 -15.92 -3.32
N LEU A 138 -5.82 -14.85 -4.11
CA LEU A 138 -5.15 -13.65 -3.65
C LEU A 138 -5.93 -13.05 -2.48
N ALA A 139 -5.25 -12.90 -1.35
CA ALA A 139 -5.84 -12.36 -0.14
C ALA A 139 -4.84 -11.50 0.61
N THR A 140 -5.35 -10.52 1.35
CA THR A 140 -4.59 -9.78 2.35
C THR A 140 -5.39 -9.66 3.63
N ILE A 141 -4.69 -9.62 4.76
CA ILE A 141 -5.26 -9.43 6.07
C ILE A 141 -4.41 -8.42 6.84
N CYS A 142 -5.07 -7.45 7.46
CA CYS A 142 -4.44 -6.44 8.28
C CYS A 142 -5.16 -6.30 9.62
N GLN A 143 -4.42 -5.90 10.65
CA GLN A 143 -5.00 -5.50 11.94
C GLN A 143 -5.54 -4.08 11.82
N VAL A 144 -6.65 -3.81 12.49
CA VAL A 144 -7.27 -2.49 12.53
C VAL A 144 -7.13 -1.94 13.94
N LYS A 145 -6.23 -0.97 14.12
CA LYS A 145 -5.87 -0.46 15.45
C LYS A 145 -5.48 1.01 15.36
N SER A 146 -5.90 1.79 16.35
CA SER A 146 -5.56 3.22 16.48
C SER A 146 -5.85 4.06 15.23
N ASN A 147 -6.92 3.79 14.48
CA ASN A 147 -7.26 4.42 13.18
C ASN A 147 -6.44 3.95 11.95
N ARG A 148 -5.63 2.91 12.09
CA ARG A 148 -4.74 2.39 11.04
C ARG A 148 -5.13 0.98 10.62
N PHE A 149 -4.90 0.69 9.35
CA PHE A 149 -4.87 -0.68 8.83
C PHE A 149 -3.40 -1.08 8.74
N VAL A 150 -2.98 -2.06 9.52
CA VAL A 150 -1.57 -2.43 9.70
C VAL A 150 -1.37 -3.85 9.22
N TYR A 151 -0.46 -4.04 8.27
CA TYR A 151 -0.13 -5.37 7.79
C TYR A 151 0.76 -6.08 8.82
N PHE A 152 0.64 -7.40 8.96
CA PHE A 152 1.30 -8.15 10.05
C PHE A 152 2.83 -8.03 10.06
N GLU A 153 3.44 -7.82 8.90
CA GLU A 153 4.88 -7.59 8.78
C GLU A 153 5.31 -6.22 9.34
N ASP A 154 4.37 -5.27 9.46
CA ASP A 154 4.61 -3.90 9.95
C ASP A 154 4.21 -3.71 11.42
N LEU A 155 3.67 -4.74 12.08
CA LEU A 155 3.38 -4.68 13.52
C LEU A 155 4.66 -4.44 14.32
N TYR A 156 4.54 -3.53 15.29
CA TYR A 156 5.64 -3.17 16.16
C TYR A 156 6.15 -4.40 16.93
N SER A 157 7.47 -4.50 17.05
CA SER A 157 8.09 -5.38 18.03
C SER A 157 9.46 -4.86 18.44
N ASP A 158 9.75 -4.92 19.74
CA ASP A 158 11.06 -4.53 20.29
C ASP A 158 12.20 -5.28 19.60
N LYS A 159 11.96 -6.53 19.23
CA LYS A 159 12.91 -7.37 18.51
C LYS A 159 13.27 -6.78 17.14
N LYS A 160 12.29 -6.48 16.27
CA LYS A 160 12.57 -5.89 14.95
C LYS A 160 13.22 -4.51 15.06
N VAL A 161 12.78 -3.72 16.05
CA VAL A 161 13.35 -2.39 16.33
C VAL A 161 14.84 -2.52 16.71
N ALA A 162 15.18 -3.46 17.60
CA ALA A 162 16.56 -3.72 17.99
C ALA A 162 17.39 -4.19 16.79
N GLU A 163 16.88 -5.15 16.00
CA GLU A 163 17.56 -5.65 14.79
C GLU A 163 17.88 -4.51 13.79
N TYR A 164 16.90 -3.65 13.47
CA TYR A 164 17.17 -2.52 12.55
C TYR A 164 18.13 -1.48 13.11
N LYS A 165 18.14 -1.26 14.43
CA LYS A 165 19.11 -0.36 15.08
C LYS A 165 20.51 -0.95 15.03
N GLU A 166 20.67 -2.24 15.35
CA GLU A 166 21.94 -2.95 15.34
C GLU A 166 22.54 -3.04 13.94
N GLU A 167 21.71 -3.29 12.92
CA GLU A 167 22.13 -3.38 11.52
C GLU A 167 22.27 -2.01 10.83
N GLY A 168 21.96 -0.91 11.53
CA GLY A 168 22.02 0.44 10.95
C GLY A 168 21.00 0.70 9.82
N LYS A 169 19.91 -0.08 9.76
CA LYS A 169 18.83 0.01 8.76
C LYS A 169 17.83 1.11 9.10
N LEU A 170 18.32 2.35 9.13
CA LEU A 170 17.51 3.52 9.54
C LEU A 170 16.25 3.72 8.70
N LEU A 171 16.31 3.48 7.38
CA LEU A 171 15.16 3.62 6.49
C LEU A 171 14.08 2.57 6.80
N SER A 172 14.49 1.32 7.01
CA SER A 172 13.56 0.24 7.41
C SER A 172 12.92 0.52 8.76
N LEU A 173 13.68 1.07 9.71
CA LEU A 173 13.14 1.47 11.00
C LEU A 173 12.14 2.63 10.89
N ALA A 174 12.43 3.63 10.06
CA ALA A 174 11.52 4.73 9.80
C ALA A 174 10.21 4.25 9.17
N ASN A 175 10.28 3.33 8.19
CA ASN A 175 9.10 2.74 7.57
C ASN A 175 8.28 1.90 8.56
N LEU A 176 8.95 1.13 9.43
CA LEU A 176 8.27 0.36 10.47
C LEU A 176 7.43 1.28 11.36
N TYR A 177 8.03 2.33 11.92
CA TYR A 177 7.30 3.29 12.76
C TYR A 177 6.18 4.01 12.02
N LEU A 178 6.36 4.32 10.74
CA LEU A 178 5.35 5.01 9.94
C LEU A 178 4.11 4.14 9.68
N MET A 179 4.31 2.83 9.53
CA MET A 179 3.29 1.87 9.10
C MET A 179 2.74 1.01 10.25
N ASP A 180 3.31 1.11 11.44
CA ASP A 180 2.87 0.35 12.61
C ASP A 180 1.53 0.87 13.20
N GLU A 181 1.07 0.17 14.23
CA GLU A 181 -0.20 0.44 14.90
C GLU A 181 -0.17 1.57 15.94
N ASP A 182 1.00 2.12 16.25
CA ASP A 182 1.16 3.13 17.32
C ASP A 182 1.47 4.51 16.73
N PRO A 183 0.47 5.42 16.68
CA PRO A 183 0.70 6.76 16.14
C PRO A 183 1.71 7.60 16.91
N ASN A 184 2.08 7.23 18.14
CA ASN A 184 3.14 7.94 18.86
C ASN A 184 4.53 7.69 18.25
N ASN A 185 4.70 6.62 17.45
CA ASN A 185 5.97 6.34 16.78
C ASN A 185 6.23 7.23 15.55
N ASP A 186 5.22 7.95 15.04
CA ASP A 186 5.39 8.90 13.93
C ASP A 186 6.45 9.97 14.25
N ASP A 187 6.52 10.42 15.51
CA ASP A 187 7.51 11.41 15.98
C ASP A 187 8.96 10.89 15.90
N LEU A 188 9.15 9.58 15.81
CA LEU A 188 10.46 8.94 15.66
C LEU A 188 10.92 8.86 14.20
N VAL A 189 10.02 9.05 13.24
CA VAL A 189 10.28 8.89 11.80
C VAL A 189 11.20 10.00 11.29
N GLU A 190 10.82 11.26 11.46
CA GLU A 190 11.57 12.39 10.89
C GLU A 190 13.04 12.45 11.36
N PRO A 191 13.38 12.26 12.66
CA PRO A 191 14.76 12.23 13.10
C PRO A 191 15.62 11.14 12.44
N LEU A 192 15.04 10.00 12.08
CA LEU A 192 15.74 8.91 11.38
C LEU A 192 16.00 9.28 9.92
N LEU A 193 14.99 9.83 9.24
CA LEU A 193 15.10 10.26 7.86
C LEU A 193 16.11 11.39 7.69
N ASP A 194 16.12 12.36 8.62
CA ASP A 194 17.08 13.45 8.65
C ASP A 194 18.53 12.97 8.77
N LYS A 195 18.78 11.90 9.55
CA LYS A 195 20.11 11.29 9.64
C LYS A 195 20.55 10.72 8.30
N ILE A 196 19.68 10.02 7.58
CA ILE A 196 19.98 9.47 6.25
C ILE A 196 20.28 10.58 5.24
N LEU A 197 19.45 11.62 5.22
CA LEU A 197 19.58 12.71 4.25
C LEU A 197 20.87 13.53 4.44
N LYS A 198 21.29 13.75 5.70
CA LYS A 198 22.50 14.50 6.06
C LYS A 198 23.79 13.68 5.93
N ASP A 199 23.71 12.35 5.93
CA ASP A 199 24.89 11.48 5.82
C ASP A 199 25.38 11.39 4.37
N GLU A 200 26.53 12.01 4.07
CA GLU A 200 27.14 12.01 2.74
C GLU A 200 27.56 10.61 2.25
N SER A 201 27.77 9.66 3.17
CA SER A 201 28.16 8.29 2.81
C SER A 201 26.99 7.42 2.35
N LYS A 202 25.74 7.87 2.57
CA LYS A 202 24.54 7.12 2.20
C LYS A 202 24.33 7.06 0.69
N HIS A 203 23.90 5.88 0.24
CA HIS A 203 23.63 5.64 -1.17
C HIS A 203 22.56 6.60 -1.69
N PRO A 204 22.71 7.20 -2.91
CA PRO A 204 21.73 8.15 -3.43
C PRO A 204 20.30 7.61 -3.49
N LEU A 205 20.13 6.31 -3.78
CA LEU A 205 18.80 5.67 -3.78
C LEU A 205 18.17 5.63 -2.38
N GLU A 206 18.98 5.36 -1.34
CA GLU A 206 18.51 5.36 0.04
C GLU A 206 18.09 6.77 0.48
N LYS A 207 18.84 7.80 0.05
CA LYS A 207 18.46 9.21 0.27
C LYS A 207 17.17 9.57 -0.45
N PHE A 208 16.99 9.12 -1.68
CA PHE A 208 15.75 9.32 -2.44
C PHE A 208 14.55 8.68 -1.72
N TYR A 209 14.68 7.44 -1.25
CA TYR A 209 13.62 6.79 -0.50
C TYR A 209 13.35 7.49 0.83
N ALA A 210 14.39 7.87 1.59
CA ALA A 210 14.20 8.64 2.83
C ALA A 210 13.47 9.97 2.58
N PHE A 211 13.79 10.65 1.47
CA PHE A 211 13.13 11.88 1.07
C PHE A 211 11.64 11.66 0.73
N LEU A 212 11.32 10.58 0.01
CA LEU A 212 9.94 10.22 -0.28
C LEU A 212 9.17 9.72 0.95
N THR A 213 9.81 9.02 1.90
CA THR A 213 9.18 8.64 3.17
C THR A 213 8.77 9.87 3.98
N LYS A 214 9.53 10.99 3.94
CA LYS A 214 9.07 12.28 4.50
C LYS A 214 7.78 12.76 3.80
N GLY A 215 7.65 12.49 2.50
CA GLY A 215 6.45 12.77 1.73
C GLY A 215 5.26 11.93 2.18
N GLN A 216 5.47 10.64 2.42
CA GLN A 216 4.43 9.74 2.92
C GLN A 216 3.95 10.15 4.32
N LEU A 217 4.87 10.53 5.21
CA LEU A 217 4.51 11.11 6.51
C LEU A 217 3.64 12.37 6.34
N ALA A 218 4.00 13.26 5.42
CA ALA A 218 3.19 14.44 5.11
C ALA A 218 1.80 14.08 4.55
N LEU A 219 1.67 13.01 3.75
CA LEU A 219 0.37 12.51 3.28
C LEU A 219 -0.49 11.98 4.42
N ILE A 220 0.09 11.19 5.33
CA ILE A 220 -0.58 10.65 6.51
C ILE A 220 -1.12 11.79 7.39
N GLN A 221 -0.31 12.83 7.61
CA GLN A 221 -0.67 14.02 8.37
C GLN A 221 -1.57 15.01 7.60
N ARG A 222 -1.95 14.69 6.35
CA ARG A 222 -2.66 15.57 5.39
C ARG A 222 -2.01 16.94 5.17
N ASN A 223 -0.70 17.03 5.34
CA ASN A 223 0.09 18.19 4.96
C ASN A 223 0.42 18.14 3.45
N PHE A 224 -0.58 18.41 2.62
CA PHE A 224 -0.46 18.33 1.16
C PHE A 224 0.53 19.33 0.57
N LEU A 225 0.73 20.48 1.22
CA LEU A 225 1.72 21.46 0.79
C LEU A 225 3.13 20.88 0.89
N SER A 226 3.49 20.28 2.02
CA SER A 226 4.79 19.63 2.19
C SER A 226 4.94 18.41 1.28
N ALA A 227 3.88 17.60 1.09
CA ALA A 227 3.93 16.47 0.18
C ALA A 227 4.18 16.89 -1.30
N GLU A 228 3.54 17.98 -1.75
CA GLU A 228 3.79 18.56 -3.08
C GLU A 228 5.19 19.15 -3.22
N GLU A 229 5.68 19.83 -2.20
CA GLU A 229 7.05 20.35 -2.19
C GLU A 229 8.07 19.21 -2.32
N ILE A 230 7.86 18.12 -1.59
CA ILE A 230 8.67 16.91 -1.69
C ILE A 230 8.59 16.34 -3.10
N LYS A 231 7.39 16.13 -3.66
CA LYS A 231 7.20 15.67 -5.05
C LYS A 231 7.98 16.54 -6.04
N GLY A 232 7.87 17.86 -5.95
CA GLY A 232 8.55 18.80 -6.84
C GLY A 232 10.07 18.75 -6.73
N LYS A 233 10.60 18.52 -5.52
CA LYS A 233 12.03 18.42 -5.25
C LYS A 233 12.62 17.03 -5.53
N SER A 234 11.80 15.98 -5.67
CA SER A 234 12.26 14.61 -5.93
C SER A 234 13.13 14.48 -7.19
N ASN A 235 12.92 15.33 -8.19
CA ASN A 235 13.74 15.37 -9.41
C ASN A 235 15.23 15.64 -9.11
N LEU A 236 15.55 16.41 -8.05
CA LEU A 236 16.93 16.68 -7.65
C LEU A 236 17.65 15.40 -7.23
N TYR A 237 16.93 14.49 -6.56
CA TYR A 237 17.45 13.19 -6.16
C TYR A 237 17.47 12.21 -7.34
N LEU A 238 16.42 12.18 -8.17
CA LEU A 238 16.37 11.33 -9.38
C LEU A 238 17.54 11.59 -10.34
N ASN A 239 17.95 12.84 -10.49
CA ASN A 239 19.06 13.22 -11.35
C ASN A 239 20.43 12.69 -10.88
N GLN A 240 20.54 12.25 -9.61
CA GLN A 240 21.74 11.65 -9.05
C GLN A 240 21.79 10.12 -9.29
N LEU A 241 20.67 9.52 -9.69
CA LEU A 241 20.53 8.08 -9.92
C LEU A 241 20.79 7.71 -11.38
N LYS A 242 21.20 6.46 -11.61
CA LYS A 242 21.47 5.90 -12.94
C LYS A 242 21.02 4.44 -13.02
N GLY A 243 20.74 3.97 -14.24
CA GLY A 243 20.37 2.58 -14.50
C GLY A 243 19.16 2.14 -13.69
N GLU A 244 19.24 0.91 -13.16
CA GLU A 244 18.15 0.27 -12.42
C GLU A 244 17.69 1.08 -11.19
N ASP A 245 18.60 1.76 -10.49
CA ASP A 245 18.23 2.59 -9.34
C ASP A 245 17.33 3.76 -9.73
N LYS A 246 17.57 4.35 -10.90
CA LYS A 246 16.73 5.43 -11.42
C LYS A 246 15.36 4.91 -11.82
N GLU A 247 15.28 3.78 -12.51
CA GLU A 247 14.02 3.15 -12.90
C GLU A 247 13.16 2.80 -11.68
N ARG A 248 13.78 2.21 -10.64
CA ARG A 248 13.12 1.93 -9.36
C ARG A 248 12.62 3.19 -8.68
N ALA A 249 13.43 4.25 -8.66
CA ALA A 249 13.07 5.51 -8.04
C ALA A 249 11.93 6.22 -8.79
N GLU A 250 11.94 6.23 -10.11
CA GLU A 250 10.86 6.77 -10.95
C GLU A 250 9.54 6.04 -10.72
N TYR A 251 9.59 4.71 -10.60
CA TYR A 251 8.42 3.91 -10.27
C TYR A 251 7.85 4.28 -8.89
N VAL A 252 8.70 4.39 -7.86
CA VAL A 252 8.27 4.78 -6.52
C VAL A 252 7.73 6.22 -6.49
N LEU A 253 8.31 7.15 -7.25
CA LEU A 253 7.77 8.50 -7.40
C LEU A 253 6.40 8.51 -8.08
N LYS A 254 6.17 7.65 -9.07
CA LYS A 254 4.86 7.48 -9.70
C LYS A 254 3.82 7.02 -8.68
N LEU A 255 4.16 6.02 -7.86
CA LEU A 255 3.28 5.54 -6.78
C LEU A 255 2.98 6.66 -5.77
N PHE A 256 4.01 7.36 -5.27
CA PHE A 256 3.82 8.49 -4.36
C PHE A 256 2.94 9.59 -4.96
N SER A 257 3.12 9.88 -6.26
CA SER A 257 2.28 10.87 -6.96
C SER A 257 0.82 10.44 -7.04
N LYS A 258 0.56 9.14 -7.24
CA LYS A 258 -0.79 8.56 -7.22
C LYS A 258 -1.39 8.61 -5.82
N GLU A 259 -0.62 8.25 -4.79
CA GLU A 259 -1.04 8.35 -3.38
C GLU A 259 -1.41 9.79 -3.01
N LEU A 260 -0.60 10.78 -3.41
CA LEU A 260 -0.89 12.20 -3.18
C LEU A 260 -2.24 12.63 -3.78
N GLU A 261 -2.48 12.30 -5.05
CA GLU A 261 -3.76 12.66 -5.69
C GLU A 261 -4.94 11.88 -5.08
N THR A 262 -4.72 10.64 -4.65
CA THR A 262 -5.74 9.83 -3.95
C THR A 262 -6.09 10.46 -2.60
N MET A 263 -5.08 10.88 -1.82
CA MET A 263 -5.31 11.55 -0.54
C MET A 263 -6.01 12.90 -0.68
N LYS A 264 -5.78 13.64 -1.77
CA LYS A 264 -6.57 14.83 -2.09
C LYS A 264 -8.00 14.49 -2.51
N ALA A 265 -8.24 13.36 -3.16
CA ALA A 265 -9.58 12.89 -3.47
C ALA A 265 -10.35 12.60 -2.17
N PHE A 266 -9.74 11.88 -1.23
CA PHE A 266 -10.32 11.64 0.11
C PHE A 266 -10.67 12.92 0.88
N GLN A 267 -9.89 13.99 0.72
CA GLN A 267 -10.19 15.28 1.36
C GLN A 267 -11.52 15.89 0.86
N LYS A 268 -11.89 15.62 -0.39
CA LYS A 268 -13.14 16.11 -0.99
C LYS A 268 -14.34 15.25 -0.56
N THR A 269 -14.10 14.01 -0.17
CA THR A 269 -15.11 13.07 0.32
C THR A 269 -15.61 13.50 1.70
N LYS A 270 -16.94 13.53 1.86
CA LYS A 270 -17.59 13.89 3.14
C LYS A 270 -17.81 12.66 4.04
N ASN A 271 -16.90 11.70 4.02
CA ASN A 271 -16.99 10.53 4.89
C ASN A 271 -16.48 10.88 6.30
N GLN A 272 -17.39 10.81 7.28
CA GLN A 272 -17.10 11.14 8.68
C GLN A 272 -16.19 10.10 9.37
N LEU A 273 -15.99 8.94 8.75
CA LEU A 273 -15.09 7.90 9.24
C LEU A 273 -13.63 8.19 8.89
N PHE A 274 -13.34 9.09 7.94
CA PHE A 274 -11.97 9.46 7.60
C PHE A 274 -11.39 10.46 8.62
N GLN A 275 -10.53 9.95 9.50
CA GLN A 275 -9.79 10.73 10.48
C GLN A 275 -8.34 10.93 10.07
N ILE A 276 -7.67 11.85 10.76
CA ILE A 276 -6.21 12.01 10.76
C ILE A 276 -5.76 11.50 12.12
#